data_AF-A0A850S327-F1
#
_entry.id   AF-A0A850S327-F1
#
_cell.length_a   1.000
_cell.length_b   1.000
_cell.length_c   1.000
_cell.angle_alpha   90.00
_cell.angle_beta   90.00
_cell.angle_gamma   90.00
#
_symmetry.space_group_name_H-M   'P 1'
#
loop_
_entity.id
_entity.type
_entity.pdbx_description
1 polymer ?
#
loop_
_entity_poly.entity_id
_entity_poly.type
_entity_poly.pdbx_seq_one_letter_code
_entity_poly.pdbx_strand_id
1 'polypeptide(L)'
;MIEKLKAWFIRRNPIFTSHLQRNGLLRLIPPALAMYAMIPVYIVFHIICIQLLYNLMICPLLGVDRIILKHYIVIDRHLIPGLSYTAKFHCAYCGYANGLSVASAVLLNRIASTSKPHNNPLLRLFAMPLFLLTSTLSILSQSLVTISFDYVMAPLLGLHRLSKAEASEKMAAAGFADQFSVFGRVGRSFLRYEYNCALRHANSLEQVESQWCPIKHIDSDPNVVLPEHHKFFIERCELCKLRKVLCSEGTVSPRKPTW
;
A
#
# COMPACT_ATOMS: atom_id res chain seq x y z
N MET A 1 16.77 -37.60 11.33
CA MET A 1 15.48 -37.37 10.64
C MET A 1 14.95 -35.96 10.88
N ILE A 2 14.89 -35.50 12.15
CA ILE A 2 14.41 -34.16 12.54
C ILE A 2 15.21 -33.02 11.89
N GLU A 3 16.54 -33.07 11.89
CA GLU A 3 17.37 -32.02 11.26
C GLU A 3 17.19 -31.92 9.74
N LYS A 4 17.00 -33.06 9.06
CA LYS A 4 16.70 -33.07 7.61
C LYS A 4 15.32 -32.47 7.33
N LEU A 5 14.33 -32.76 8.17
CA LEU A 5 12.98 -32.20 8.06
C LEU A 5 12.97 -30.68 8.31
N LYS A 6 13.73 -30.23 9.32
CA LYS A 6 13.91 -28.82 9.67
C LYS A 6 14.61 -28.04 8.57
N ALA A 7 15.70 -28.58 8.02
CA ALA A 7 16.41 -28.00 6.89
C ALA A 7 15.53 -27.92 5.63
N TRP A 8 14.73 -28.96 5.37
CA TRP A 8 13.76 -28.97 4.27
C TRP A 8 12.67 -27.90 4.43
N PHE A 9 12.11 -27.75 5.64
CA PHE A 9 11.07 -26.75 5.94
C PHE A 9 11.63 -25.32 5.82
N ILE A 10 12.83 -25.08 6.33
CA ILE A 10 13.57 -23.81 6.22
C ILE A 10 13.80 -23.44 4.74
N ARG A 11 14.23 -24.40 3.93
CA ARG A 11 14.52 -24.18 2.51
C ARG A 11 13.27 -23.80 1.70
N ARG A 12 12.11 -24.35 2.04
CA ARG A 12 10.84 -24.06 1.34
C ARG A 12 10.13 -22.79 1.82
N ASN A 13 10.41 -22.33 3.04
CA ASN A 13 9.75 -21.16 3.63
C ASN A 13 10.77 -20.13 4.13
N PRO A 14 11.66 -19.59 3.27
CA PRO A 14 12.77 -18.76 3.73
C PRO A 14 12.30 -17.51 4.48
N ILE A 15 11.20 -16.89 4.04
CA ILE A 15 10.66 -15.66 4.64
C ILE A 15 10.01 -15.96 5.99
N PHE A 16 8.98 -16.82 5.99
CA PHE A 16 8.24 -17.16 7.21
C PHE A 16 9.15 -17.73 8.31
N THR A 17 10.07 -18.63 7.97
CA THR A 17 10.99 -19.19 8.98
C THR A 17 11.99 -18.17 9.51
N SER A 18 12.36 -17.14 8.73
CA SER A 18 13.21 -16.05 9.23
C SER A 18 12.47 -15.23 10.28
N HIS A 19 11.22 -14.86 10.00
CA HIS A 19 10.37 -14.13 10.94
C HIS A 19 10.01 -14.96 12.17
N LEU A 20 9.78 -16.26 12.00
CA LEU A 20 9.53 -17.16 13.12
C LEU A 20 10.75 -17.24 14.05
N GLN A 21 11.95 -17.34 13.48
CA GLN A 21 13.20 -17.35 14.25
C GLN A 21 13.45 -16.01 14.96
N ARG A 22 13.12 -14.89 14.32
CA ARG A 22 13.37 -13.54 14.85
C ARG A 22 12.36 -13.12 15.92
N ASN A 23 11.07 -13.28 15.63
CA ASN A 23 9.99 -12.68 16.41
C ASN A 23 9.25 -13.72 17.29
N GLY A 24 9.39 -15.01 16.98
CA GLY A 24 8.61 -16.07 17.61
C GLY A 24 7.16 -16.09 17.13
N LEU A 25 6.51 -17.25 17.26
CA LEU A 25 5.17 -17.47 16.69
C LEU A 25 4.09 -16.56 17.28
N LEU A 26 4.15 -16.31 18.60
CA LEU A 26 3.16 -15.52 19.33
C LEU A 26 3.07 -14.06 18.82
N ARG A 27 4.19 -13.49 18.36
CA ARG A 27 4.21 -12.14 17.79
C ARG A 27 3.77 -12.09 16.33
N LEU A 28 3.78 -13.22 15.62
CA LEU A 28 3.43 -13.28 14.19
C LEU A 28 1.95 -13.52 13.93
N ILE A 29 1.27 -14.27 14.80
CA ILE A 29 -0.13 -14.64 14.59
C ILE A 29 -1.05 -13.40 14.55
N PRO A 30 -1.02 -12.48 15.54
CA PRO A 30 -1.96 -11.35 15.52
C PRO A 30 -1.80 -10.44 14.29
N PRO A 31 -0.58 -10.04 13.87
CA PRO A 31 -0.40 -9.27 12.63
C PRO A 31 -0.88 -9.99 11.37
N ALA A 32 -0.69 -11.32 11.28
CA ALA A 32 -1.19 -12.10 10.16
C ALA A 32 -2.72 -12.11 10.11
N LEU A 33 -3.39 -12.32 11.25
CA LEU A 33 -4.84 -12.25 11.35
C LEU A 33 -5.36 -10.85 11.02
N ALA A 34 -4.71 -9.80 11.53
CA ALA A 34 -5.04 -8.41 11.24
C ALA A 34 -4.92 -8.10 9.74
N MET A 35 -3.87 -8.58 9.08
CA MET A 35 -3.69 -8.43 7.63
C MET A 35 -4.82 -9.10 6.84
N TYR A 36 -5.19 -10.33 7.19
CA TYR A 36 -6.28 -11.04 6.51
C TYR A 36 -7.65 -10.41 6.78
N ALA A 37 -7.88 -9.89 7.99
CA ALA A 37 -9.09 -9.15 8.32
C ALA A 37 -9.26 -7.88 7.47
N MET A 38 -8.18 -7.32 6.91
CA MET A 38 -8.24 -6.16 6.02
C MET A 38 -8.58 -6.51 4.56
N ILE A 39 -8.63 -7.79 4.17
CA ILE A 39 -8.98 -8.18 2.79
C ILE A 39 -10.31 -7.58 2.33
N PRO A 40 -11.43 -7.65 3.09
CA PRO A 40 -12.68 -7.02 2.70
C PRO A 40 -12.58 -5.50 2.54
N VAL A 41 -11.76 -4.84 3.37
CA VAL A 41 -11.51 -3.39 3.28
C VAL A 41 -10.85 -3.03 1.95
N TYR A 42 -9.87 -3.81 1.49
CA TYR A 42 -9.26 -3.59 0.17
C TYR A 42 -10.22 -3.85 -0.99
N ILE A 43 -11.14 -4.81 -0.86
CA ILE A 43 -12.17 -5.05 -1.88
C ILE A 43 -13.09 -3.83 -1.99
N VAL A 44 -13.56 -3.30 -0.85
CA VAL A 44 -14.36 -2.06 -0.82
C VAL A 44 -13.57 -0.88 -1.37
N PHE A 45 -12.31 -0.72 -0.96
CA PHE A 45 -11.45 0.37 -1.43
C PHE A 45 -11.26 0.32 -2.95
N HIS A 46 -10.99 -0.86 -3.51
CA HIS A 46 -10.85 -1.02 -4.94
C HIS A 46 -12.18 -0.82 -5.69
N ILE A 47 -13.20 -1.64 -5.40
CA ILE A 47 -14.40 -1.71 -6.23
C ILE A 47 -15.28 -0.48 -6.01
N ILE A 48 -15.51 -0.09 -4.75
CA ILE A 48 -16.39 1.03 -4.42
C ILE A 48 -15.65 2.35 -4.56
N CYS A 49 -14.51 2.53 -3.89
CA CYS A 49 -13.86 3.85 -3.87
C CYS A 49 -13.18 4.16 -5.21
N ILE A 50 -12.26 3.30 -5.67
CA ILE A 50 -11.47 3.61 -6.87
C ILE A 50 -12.27 3.43 -8.16
N GLN A 51 -12.93 2.28 -8.36
CA GLN A 51 -13.58 1.99 -9.65
C GLN A 51 -14.93 2.69 -9.79
N LEU A 52 -15.86 2.47 -8.86
CA LEU A 52 -17.20 3.04 -8.94
C LEU A 52 -17.18 4.55 -8.68
N LEU A 53 -16.75 4.98 -7.50
CA LEU A 53 -16.88 6.37 -7.12
C LEU A 53 -15.88 7.26 -7.86
N TYR A 54 -14.58 6.94 -7.82
CA TYR A 54 -13.58 7.79 -8.44
C TYR A 54 -13.55 7.69 -9.97
N ASN A 55 -13.29 6.52 -10.53
CA ASN A 55 -13.11 6.35 -11.98
C ASN A 55 -14.40 6.60 -12.76
N LEU A 56 -15.52 6.02 -12.31
CA LEU A 56 -16.77 6.10 -13.05
C LEU A 56 -17.53 7.41 -12.78
N MET A 57 -17.47 7.99 -11.58
CA MET A 57 -18.26 9.19 -11.24
C MET A 57 -17.43 10.47 -11.10
N ILE A 58 -16.45 10.53 -10.19
CA ILE A 58 -15.70 11.77 -9.90
C ILE A 58 -14.82 12.21 -11.07
N CYS A 59 -14.10 11.29 -11.71
CA CYS A 59 -13.18 11.60 -12.80
C CYS A 59 -13.90 12.29 -13.96
N PRO A 60 -15.03 11.76 -14.50
CA PRO A 60 -15.82 12.47 -15.51
C PRO A 60 -16.37 13.82 -15.03
N LEU A 61 -16.83 13.91 -13.77
CA LEU A 61 -17.36 15.16 -13.22
C LEU A 61 -16.31 16.27 -13.11
N LEU A 62 -15.04 15.89 -12.92
CA LEU A 62 -13.92 16.83 -12.76
C LEU A 62 -13.06 16.98 -14.02
N GLY A 63 -13.38 16.27 -15.10
CA GLY A 63 -12.54 16.25 -16.31
C GLY A 63 -11.14 15.67 -16.06
N VAL A 64 -11.03 14.71 -15.14
CA VAL A 64 -9.78 14.03 -14.75
C VAL A 64 -9.68 12.68 -15.44
N ASP A 65 -8.48 12.30 -15.89
CA ASP A 65 -8.25 10.99 -16.49
C ASP A 65 -8.31 9.86 -15.46
N ARG A 66 -9.10 8.83 -15.79
CA ARG A 66 -9.29 7.63 -14.98
C ARG A 66 -7.98 6.90 -14.71
N ILE A 67 -7.87 6.29 -13.55
CA ILE A 67 -6.72 5.44 -13.21
C ILE A 67 -6.90 4.05 -13.82
N ILE A 68 -5.85 3.56 -14.49
CA ILE A 68 -5.83 2.22 -15.08
C ILE A 68 -5.02 1.31 -14.17
N LEU A 69 -5.70 0.50 -13.36
CA LEU A 69 -5.07 -0.27 -12.28
C LEU A 69 -4.03 -1.30 -12.75
N LYS A 70 -4.12 -1.78 -13.99
CA LYS A 70 -3.17 -2.75 -14.55
C LYS A 70 -1.72 -2.24 -14.55
N HIS A 71 -1.51 -0.92 -14.59
CA HIS A 71 -0.17 -0.32 -14.55
C HIS A 71 0.43 -0.26 -13.14
N TYR A 72 -0.35 -0.57 -12.11
CA TYR A 72 0.05 -0.42 -10.70
C TYR A 72 0.01 -1.75 -9.94
N ILE A 73 -0.96 -2.62 -10.26
CA ILE A 73 -1.11 -3.92 -9.60
C ILE A 73 -0.26 -4.96 -10.33
N VAL A 74 0.89 -5.30 -9.74
CA VAL A 74 1.82 -6.31 -10.27
C VAL A 74 1.81 -7.53 -9.37
N ILE A 75 1.33 -8.66 -9.90
CA ILE A 75 1.21 -9.93 -9.16
C ILE A 75 1.88 -11.04 -9.98
N ASP A 76 3.19 -11.16 -9.82
CA ASP A 76 4.05 -12.04 -10.63
C ASP A 76 5.04 -12.85 -9.77
N ARG A 77 5.39 -12.36 -8.58
CA ARG A 77 6.33 -13.01 -7.65
C ARG A 77 5.90 -14.40 -7.21
N HIS A 78 4.62 -14.72 -7.33
CA HIS A 78 4.11 -16.08 -7.07
C HIS A 78 4.69 -17.14 -8.03
N LEU A 79 5.25 -16.70 -9.17
CA LEU A 79 5.94 -17.54 -10.16
C LEU A 79 7.41 -17.84 -9.78
N ILE A 80 7.97 -17.16 -8.78
CA ILE A 80 9.37 -17.35 -8.38
C ILE A 80 9.57 -18.78 -7.84
N PRO A 81 10.50 -19.57 -8.42
CA PRO A 81 10.81 -20.91 -7.94
C PRO A 81 11.33 -20.89 -6.49
N GLY A 82 10.91 -21.87 -5.70
CA GLY A 82 11.38 -22.03 -4.32
C GLY A 82 10.59 -21.26 -3.25
N LEU A 83 9.62 -20.42 -3.64
CA LEU A 83 8.65 -19.85 -2.68
C LEU A 83 7.60 -20.89 -2.29
N SER A 84 7.27 -20.94 -1.01
CA SER A 84 6.12 -21.70 -0.50
C SER A 84 4.79 -21.10 -0.92
N TYR A 85 3.72 -21.89 -0.86
CA TYR A 85 2.36 -21.41 -1.13
C TYR A 85 1.96 -20.22 -0.26
N THR A 86 2.35 -20.20 1.02
CA THR A 86 2.09 -19.07 1.92
C THR A 86 2.84 -17.82 1.48
N ALA A 87 4.12 -17.93 1.13
CA ALA A 87 4.89 -16.80 0.61
C ALA A 87 4.33 -16.28 -0.72
N LYS A 88 3.88 -17.17 -1.61
CA LYS A 88 3.22 -16.79 -2.86
C LYS A 88 1.93 -16.02 -2.62
N PHE A 89 1.11 -16.46 -1.67
CA PHE A 89 -0.12 -15.77 -1.27
C PHE A 89 0.18 -14.38 -0.69
N HIS A 90 1.16 -14.27 0.22
CA HIS A 90 1.57 -12.97 0.78
C HIS A 90 2.13 -12.03 -0.28
N CYS A 91 2.89 -12.55 -1.25
CA CYS A 91 3.38 -11.77 -2.39
C CYS A 91 2.24 -11.22 -3.25
N ALA A 92 1.20 -12.02 -3.49
CA ALA A 92 0.02 -11.58 -4.23
C ALA A 92 -0.76 -10.51 -3.46
N TYR A 93 -0.97 -10.72 -2.16
CA TYR A 93 -1.60 -9.73 -1.28
C TYR A 93 -0.83 -8.40 -1.29
N CYS A 94 0.48 -8.43 -1.08
CA CYS A 94 1.29 -7.21 -1.05
C CYS A 94 1.33 -6.52 -2.42
N GLY A 95 1.44 -7.27 -3.52
CA GLY A 95 1.40 -6.70 -4.88
C GLY A 95 0.08 -6.00 -5.17
N TYR A 96 -1.04 -6.60 -4.72
CA TYR A 96 -2.36 -6.00 -4.85
C TYR A 96 -2.54 -4.74 -3.98
N ALA A 97 -2.26 -4.85 -2.68
CA ALA A 97 -2.45 -3.76 -1.73
C ALA A 97 -1.55 -2.56 -2.03
N ASN A 98 -0.26 -2.79 -2.32
CA ASN A 98 0.66 -1.73 -2.73
C ASN A 98 0.23 -1.10 -4.05
N GLY A 99 -0.16 -1.91 -5.05
CA GLY A 99 -0.64 -1.38 -6.33
C GLY A 99 -1.86 -0.47 -6.18
N LEU A 100 -2.82 -0.83 -5.33
CA LEU A 100 -3.97 0.04 -5.02
C LEU A 100 -3.55 1.34 -4.32
N SER A 101 -2.59 1.27 -3.40
CA SER A 101 -2.07 2.45 -2.68
C SER A 101 -1.33 3.42 -3.60
N VAL A 102 -0.51 2.91 -4.53
CA VAL A 102 0.14 3.75 -5.55
C VAL A 102 -0.90 4.35 -6.48
N ALA A 103 -1.84 3.54 -6.97
CA ALA A 103 -2.90 4.01 -7.86
C ALA A 103 -3.75 5.11 -7.23
N SER A 104 -4.12 4.98 -5.95
CA SER A 104 -4.88 6.01 -5.25
C SER A 104 -4.08 7.30 -5.09
N ALA A 105 -2.80 7.22 -4.69
CA ALA A 105 -1.95 8.41 -4.59
C ALA A 105 -1.77 9.14 -5.94
N VAL A 106 -1.63 8.39 -7.04
CA VAL A 106 -1.57 8.98 -8.39
C VAL A 106 -2.90 9.62 -8.78
N LEU A 107 -4.02 8.95 -8.53
CA LEU A 107 -5.36 9.48 -8.78
C LEU A 107 -5.61 10.79 -8.02
N LEU A 108 -5.26 10.85 -6.73
CA LEU A 108 -5.40 12.08 -5.92
C LEU A 108 -4.51 13.21 -6.45
N ASN A 109 -3.30 12.90 -6.93
CA ASN A 109 -2.44 13.88 -7.60
C ASN A 109 -3.05 14.41 -8.90
N ARG A 110 -3.67 13.55 -9.71
CA ARG A 110 -4.40 13.99 -10.91
C ARG A 110 -5.55 14.91 -10.51
N ILE A 111 -6.36 14.52 -9.53
CA ILE A 111 -7.44 15.37 -9.02
C ILE A 111 -6.89 16.73 -8.53
N ALA A 112 -5.79 16.75 -7.78
CA ALA A 112 -5.21 17.99 -7.27
C ALA A 112 -4.73 18.94 -8.38
N SER A 113 -4.24 18.40 -9.49
CA SER A 113 -3.53 19.14 -10.55
C SER A 113 -4.36 19.45 -11.79
N THR A 114 -5.31 18.57 -12.16
CA THR A 114 -6.04 18.67 -13.44
C THR A 114 -7.53 18.92 -13.31
N SER A 115 -8.10 18.85 -12.10
CA SER A 115 -9.55 19.02 -11.92
C SER A 115 -10.05 20.36 -12.43
N LYS A 116 -11.18 20.32 -13.14
CA LYS A 116 -11.92 21.49 -13.62
C LYS A 116 -13.38 21.38 -13.22
N PRO A 117 -14.07 22.49 -12.90
CA PRO A 117 -15.51 22.46 -12.67
C PRO A 117 -16.26 21.99 -13.91
N HIS A 118 -17.23 21.08 -13.76
CA HIS A 118 -18.05 20.61 -14.88
C HIS A 118 -18.79 21.75 -15.58
N ASN A 119 -18.99 21.66 -16.90
CA ASN A 119 -19.66 22.69 -17.70
C ASN A 119 -21.18 22.77 -17.41
N ASN A 120 -21.82 21.63 -17.19
CA ASN A 120 -23.25 21.56 -16.82
C ASN A 120 -23.46 22.00 -15.35
N PRO A 121 -24.28 23.04 -15.08
CA PRO A 121 -24.48 23.59 -13.73
C PRO A 121 -25.17 22.62 -12.77
N LEU A 122 -26.07 21.76 -13.26
CA LEU A 122 -26.75 20.76 -12.45
C LEU A 122 -25.75 19.70 -11.94
N LEU A 123 -24.90 19.19 -12.83
CA LEU A 123 -23.85 18.24 -12.45
C LEU A 123 -22.80 18.87 -11.52
N ARG A 124 -22.51 20.17 -11.70
CA ARG A 124 -21.61 20.92 -10.82
C ARG A 124 -22.15 21.00 -9.38
N LEU A 125 -23.47 21.16 -9.20
CA LEU A 125 -24.11 21.18 -7.88
C LEU A 125 -23.89 19.87 -7.11
N PHE A 126 -23.96 18.72 -7.80
CA PHE A 126 -23.79 17.40 -7.18
C PHE A 126 -22.32 16.95 -7.07
N ALA A 127 -21.40 17.56 -7.81
CA ALA A 127 -20.00 17.14 -7.84
C ALA A 127 -19.30 17.26 -6.47
N MET A 128 -19.54 18.35 -5.73
CA MET A 128 -18.90 18.54 -4.42
C MET A 128 -19.43 17.56 -3.37
N PRO A 129 -20.75 17.40 -3.15
CA PRO A 129 -21.26 16.40 -2.20
C PRO A 129 -20.76 14.98 -2.51
N LEU A 130 -20.77 14.59 -3.79
CA LEU A 130 -20.29 13.28 -4.20
C LEU A 130 -18.78 13.12 -3.97
N PHE A 131 -17.97 14.16 -4.24
CA PHE A 131 -16.55 14.16 -3.94
C PHE A 131 -16.29 13.99 -2.45
N LEU A 132 -16.99 14.73 -1.59
CA LEU A 132 -16.82 14.65 -0.14
C LEU A 132 -17.21 13.27 0.39
N LEU A 133 -18.30 12.69 -0.10
CA LEU A 133 -18.71 11.32 0.23
C LEU A 133 -17.64 10.30 -0.19
N THR A 134 -17.17 10.42 -1.43
CA THR A 134 -16.13 9.52 -1.99
C THR A 134 -14.84 9.60 -1.19
N SER A 135 -14.38 10.82 -0.94
CA SER A 135 -13.19 11.09 -0.13
C SER A 135 -13.34 10.54 1.28
N THR A 136 -14.51 10.70 1.91
CA THR A 136 -14.78 10.14 3.26
C THR A 136 -14.69 8.62 3.29
N LEU A 137 -15.30 7.93 2.33
CA LEU A 137 -15.25 6.47 2.25
C LEU A 137 -13.82 5.96 2.01
N SER A 138 -13.09 6.63 1.12
CA SER A 138 -11.68 6.36 0.83
C SER A 138 -10.79 6.58 2.07
N ILE A 139 -10.96 7.71 2.78
CA ILE A 139 -10.29 8.01 4.04
C ILE A 139 -10.57 6.90 5.06
N LEU A 140 -11.83 6.48 5.20
CA LEU A 140 -12.23 5.45 6.15
C LEU A 140 -11.53 4.13 5.85
N SER A 141 -11.56 3.66 4.59
CA SER A 141 -10.87 2.43 4.18
C SER A 141 -9.38 2.46 4.49
N GLN A 142 -8.69 3.55 4.11
CA GLN A 142 -7.25 3.70 4.34
C GLN A 142 -6.91 3.83 5.84
N SER A 143 -7.75 4.53 6.60
CA SER A 143 -7.59 4.70 8.05
C SER A 143 -7.76 3.38 8.79
N LEU A 144 -8.73 2.54 8.41
CA LEU A 144 -8.90 1.20 9.01
C LEU A 144 -7.65 0.34 8.85
N VAL A 145 -7.07 0.32 7.65
CA VAL A 145 -5.81 -0.40 7.40
C VAL A 145 -4.67 0.20 8.22
N THR A 146 -4.54 1.52 8.23
CA THR A 146 -3.46 2.21 8.96
C THR A 146 -3.58 2.00 10.47
N ILE A 147 -4.80 2.01 11.03
CA ILE A 147 -5.06 1.70 12.45
C ILE A 147 -4.69 0.26 12.77
N SER A 148 -5.12 -0.70 11.94
CA SER A 148 -4.74 -2.11 12.07
C SER A 148 -3.20 -2.28 12.07
N PHE A 149 -2.53 -1.56 11.18
CA PHE A 149 -1.06 -1.52 11.14
C PHE A 149 -0.45 -0.91 12.41
N ASP A 150 -0.84 0.32 12.77
CA ASP A 150 -0.22 1.10 13.84
C ASP A 150 -0.37 0.47 15.22
N TYR A 151 -1.51 -0.20 15.48
CA TYR A 151 -1.85 -0.76 16.79
C TYR A 151 -1.66 -2.26 16.91
N VAL A 152 -1.62 -3.01 15.79
CA VAL A 152 -1.43 -4.47 15.83
C VAL A 152 -0.10 -4.86 15.20
N MET A 153 0.14 -4.50 13.95
CA MET A 153 1.30 -5.01 13.19
C MET A 153 2.61 -4.37 13.64
N ALA A 154 2.65 -3.04 13.70
CA ALA A 154 3.86 -2.27 14.01
C ALA A 154 4.47 -2.58 15.39
N PRO A 155 3.72 -2.59 16.51
CA PRO A 155 4.30 -2.87 17.82
C PRO A 155 4.77 -4.33 17.96
N LEU A 156 4.12 -5.29 17.31
CA LEU A 156 4.46 -6.71 17.43
C LEU A 156 5.64 -7.12 16.55
N LEU A 157 5.82 -6.46 15.40
CA LEU A 157 6.87 -6.76 14.43
C LEU A 157 8.03 -5.75 14.42
N GLY A 158 7.93 -4.69 15.23
CA GLY A 158 8.93 -3.61 15.29
C GLY A 158 9.03 -2.83 13.98
N LEU A 159 7.89 -2.36 13.46
CA LEU A 159 7.82 -1.62 12.20
C LEU A 159 7.90 -0.11 12.43
N HIS A 160 8.49 0.60 11.46
CA HIS A 160 8.43 2.05 11.42
C HIS A 160 6.98 2.52 11.18
N ARG A 161 6.58 3.60 11.84
CA ARG A 161 5.26 4.23 11.66
C ARG A 161 5.45 5.65 11.17
N LEU A 162 4.64 6.06 10.19
CA LEU A 162 4.58 7.45 9.76
C LEU A 162 3.44 8.15 10.48
N SER A 163 3.78 9.15 11.29
CA SER A 163 2.78 9.97 11.98
C SER A 163 2.00 10.84 10.99
N LYS A 164 0.83 11.31 11.42
CA LYS A 164 0.03 12.28 10.67
C LYS A 164 0.79 13.58 10.43
N ALA A 165 1.59 14.03 11.40
CA ALA A 165 2.38 15.25 11.30
C ALA A 165 3.45 15.11 10.21
N GLU A 166 4.28 14.07 10.26
CA GLU A 166 5.32 13.81 9.25
C GLU A 166 4.73 13.61 7.85
N ALA A 167 3.59 12.93 7.74
CA ALA A 167 2.89 12.81 6.46
C ALA A 167 2.38 14.18 5.95
N SER A 168 1.95 15.07 6.85
CA SER A 168 1.49 16.42 6.50
C SER A 168 2.65 17.31 6.06
N GLU A 169 3.80 17.20 6.73
CA GLU A 169 5.03 17.90 6.38
C GLU A 169 5.53 17.47 5.00
N LYS A 170 5.60 16.16 4.73
CA LYS A 170 5.97 15.63 3.41
C LYS A 170 5.03 16.11 2.31
N MET A 171 3.73 16.06 2.57
CA MET A 171 2.71 16.55 1.64
C MET A 171 2.85 18.06 1.38
N ALA A 172 3.08 18.85 2.43
CA ALA A 172 3.27 20.29 2.32
C ALA A 172 4.56 20.66 1.58
N ALA A 173 5.66 19.96 1.85
CA ALA A 173 6.93 20.14 1.15
C ALA A 173 6.81 19.85 -0.36
N ALA A 174 5.91 18.95 -0.75
CA ALA A 174 5.60 18.67 -2.15
C ALA A 174 4.61 19.65 -2.80
N GLY A 175 4.08 20.63 -2.05
CA GLY A 175 3.09 21.59 -2.54
C GLY A 175 1.74 20.95 -2.93
N PHE A 176 1.41 19.78 -2.37
CA PHE A 176 0.26 19.00 -2.81
C PHE A 176 -1.07 19.75 -2.62
N ALA A 177 -1.84 19.90 -3.70
CA ALA A 177 -3.15 20.56 -3.74
C ALA A 177 -3.14 22.06 -3.35
N ASP A 178 -1.99 22.74 -3.36
CA ASP A 178 -1.91 24.18 -3.05
C ASP A 178 -2.67 25.03 -4.08
N GLN A 179 -2.73 24.56 -5.33
CA GLN A 179 -3.47 25.21 -6.42
C GLN A 179 -4.90 24.67 -6.62
N PHE A 180 -5.33 23.66 -5.83
CA PHE A 180 -6.65 23.05 -6.01
C PHE A 180 -7.77 24.01 -5.57
N SER A 181 -8.64 24.41 -6.50
CA SER A 181 -9.65 25.46 -6.27
C SER A 181 -11.10 25.03 -6.55
N VAL A 182 -11.33 23.89 -7.23
CA VAL A 182 -12.64 23.47 -7.77
C VAL A 182 -13.76 23.43 -6.71
N PHE A 183 -13.43 23.08 -5.47
CA PHE A 183 -14.37 22.98 -4.34
C PHE A 183 -13.97 23.89 -3.16
N GLY A 184 -13.23 24.96 -3.45
CA GLY A 184 -12.76 25.93 -2.47
C GLY A 184 -11.94 25.29 -1.34
N ARG A 185 -11.98 25.92 -0.16
CA ARG A 185 -11.22 25.49 1.02
C ARG A 185 -11.66 24.11 1.54
N VAL A 186 -12.96 23.82 1.51
CA VAL A 186 -13.50 22.57 2.06
C VAL A 186 -13.00 21.37 1.26
N GLY A 187 -13.16 21.37 -0.06
CA GLY A 187 -12.68 20.25 -0.88
C GLY A 187 -11.17 20.13 -0.88
N ARG A 188 -10.43 21.25 -0.81
CA ARG A 188 -8.97 21.23 -0.64
C ARG A 188 -8.56 20.55 0.66
N SER A 189 -9.21 20.88 1.78
CA SER A 189 -8.92 20.25 3.08
C SER A 189 -9.19 18.75 3.07
N PHE A 190 -10.30 18.31 2.46
CA PHE A 190 -10.60 16.89 2.30
C PHE A 190 -9.56 16.18 1.43
N LEU A 191 -9.22 16.74 0.27
CA LEU A 191 -8.22 16.18 -0.64
C LEU A 191 -6.85 16.02 0.04
N ARG A 192 -6.42 17.04 0.80
CA ARG A 192 -5.18 17.00 1.58
C ARG A 192 -5.23 15.96 2.69
N TYR A 193 -6.37 15.85 3.39
CA TYR A 193 -6.51 14.87 4.46
C TYR A 193 -6.51 13.44 3.92
N GLU A 194 -7.18 13.19 2.80
CA GLU A 194 -7.16 11.90 2.12
C GLU A 194 -5.77 11.55 1.61
N TYR A 195 -5.04 12.49 1.03
CA TYR A 195 -3.67 12.26 0.59
C TYR A 195 -2.73 11.97 1.77
N ASN A 196 -2.94 12.62 2.92
CA ASN A 196 -2.22 12.28 4.15
C ASN A 196 -2.47 10.81 4.57
N CYS A 197 -3.73 10.37 4.55
CA CYS A 197 -4.08 8.97 4.80
C CYS A 197 -3.41 8.04 3.79
N ALA A 198 -3.38 8.41 2.50
CA ALA A 198 -2.70 7.65 1.45
C ALA A 198 -1.19 7.51 1.68
N LEU A 199 -0.51 8.59 2.09
CA LEU A 199 0.92 8.55 2.40
C LEU A 199 1.23 7.63 3.58
N ARG A 200 0.40 7.68 4.64
CA ARG A 200 0.56 6.79 5.80
C ARG A 200 0.30 5.34 5.44
N HIS A 201 -0.79 5.08 4.71
CA HIS A 201 -1.13 3.76 4.22
C HIS A 201 -0.04 3.17 3.33
N ALA A 202 0.52 3.97 2.41
CA ALA A 202 1.65 3.58 1.57
C ALA A 202 2.89 3.24 2.42
N ASN A 203 3.18 4.01 3.47
CA ASN A 203 4.30 3.69 4.36
C ASN A 203 4.06 2.40 5.16
N SER A 204 2.84 2.17 5.65
CA SER A 204 2.48 0.91 6.32
C SER A 204 2.72 -0.29 5.41
N LEU A 205 2.28 -0.19 4.15
CA LEU A 205 2.45 -1.26 3.17
C LEU A 205 3.90 -1.49 2.75
N GLU A 206 4.69 -0.42 2.62
CA GLU A 206 6.13 -0.52 2.37
C GLU A 206 6.84 -1.30 3.49
N GLN A 207 6.49 -1.06 4.75
CA GLN A 207 7.06 -1.79 5.88
C GLN A 207 6.69 -3.27 5.85
N VAL A 208 5.42 -3.60 5.57
CA VAL A 208 4.98 -5.00 5.44
C VAL A 208 5.67 -5.68 4.26
N GLU A 209 5.69 -5.04 3.09
CA GLU A 209 6.28 -5.61 1.87
C GLU A 209 7.79 -5.83 2.02
N SER A 210 8.50 -4.89 2.66
CA SER A 210 9.95 -4.99 2.89
C SER A 210 10.36 -6.10 3.87
N GLN A 211 9.42 -6.60 4.68
CA GLN A 211 9.63 -7.75 5.55
C GLN A 211 9.19 -9.07 4.89
N TRP A 212 8.02 -9.07 4.24
CA TRP A 212 7.34 -10.30 3.84
C TRP A 212 7.45 -10.62 2.36
N CYS A 213 7.69 -9.63 1.50
CA CYS A 213 7.80 -9.80 0.06
C CYS A 213 8.96 -9.00 -0.59
N PRO A 214 10.16 -8.87 0.02
CA PRO A 214 11.22 -7.99 -0.47
C PRO A 214 12.05 -8.61 -1.60
N ILE A 215 11.38 -9.12 -2.62
CA ILE A 215 11.97 -9.74 -3.80
C ILE A 215 11.57 -8.92 -5.01
N LYS A 216 12.50 -8.69 -5.93
CA LYS A 216 12.20 -7.95 -7.16
C LYS A 216 11.16 -8.65 -8.02
N HIS A 217 10.33 -7.84 -8.67
CA HIS A 217 9.35 -8.28 -9.65
C HIS A 217 10.00 -8.96 -10.86
N ILE A 218 9.23 -9.80 -11.53
CA ILE A 218 9.56 -10.44 -12.80
C ILE A 218 9.19 -9.55 -13.98
N ASP A 219 8.09 -8.82 -13.82
CA ASP A 219 7.52 -7.93 -14.83
C ASP A 219 8.58 -6.98 -15.41
N SER A 220 8.49 -6.76 -16.72
CA SER A 220 9.38 -5.92 -17.51
C SER A 220 8.61 -4.94 -18.40
N ASP A 221 7.28 -4.85 -18.24
CA ASP A 221 6.44 -3.89 -18.93
C ASP A 221 6.89 -2.47 -18.53
N PRO A 222 7.30 -1.63 -19.50
CA PRO A 222 7.78 -0.28 -19.23
C PRO A 222 6.68 0.65 -18.69
N ASN A 223 5.40 0.27 -18.77
CA ASN A 223 4.28 1.05 -18.26
C ASN A 223 4.01 0.79 -16.78
N VAL A 224 4.64 -0.22 -16.19
CA VAL A 224 4.45 -0.56 -14.78
C VAL A 224 5.12 0.48 -13.88
N VAL A 225 4.35 1.01 -12.94
CA VAL A 225 4.83 1.98 -11.95
C VAL A 225 5.13 1.24 -10.64
N LEU A 226 6.43 1.01 -10.38
CA LEU A 226 6.89 0.40 -9.13
C LEU A 226 7.16 1.45 -8.05
N PRO A 227 6.82 1.17 -6.78
CA PRO A 227 7.23 1.98 -5.64
C PRO A 227 8.74 2.17 -5.54
N GLU A 228 9.17 3.35 -5.06
CA GLU A 228 10.59 3.68 -4.93
C GLU A 228 11.37 2.72 -4.01
N HIS A 229 10.73 2.17 -2.97
CA HIS A 229 11.37 1.25 -2.03
C HIS A 229 11.76 -0.09 -2.66
N HIS A 230 11.24 -0.44 -3.83
CA HIS A 230 11.62 -1.66 -4.56
C HIS A 230 13.10 -1.65 -4.98
N LYS A 231 13.76 -0.48 -4.96
CA LYS A 231 15.22 -0.40 -5.17
C LYS A 231 16.04 -1.17 -4.12
N PHE A 232 15.47 -1.41 -2.93
CA PHE A 232 16.11 -2.17 -1.86
C PHE A 232 15.78 -3.67 -1.90
N PHE A 233 14.95 -4.12 -2.85
CA PHE A 233 14.53 -5.52 -2.91
C PHE A 233 15.64 -6.41 -3.45
N ILE A 234 15.64 -7.65 -2.95
CA ILE A 234 16.68 -8.64 -3.24
C ILE A 234 16.37 -9.34 -4.56
N GLU A 235 17.43 -9.74 -5.27
CA GLU A 235 17.30 -10.45 -6.53
C GLU A 235 16.67 -11.84 -6.36
N ARG A 236 15.93 -12.28 -7.38
CA ARG A 236 15.14 -13.52 -7.36
C ARG A 236 15.99 -14.78 -7.10
N CYS A 237 17.24 -14.78 -7.54
CA CYS A 237 18.19 -15.88 -7.34
C CYS A 237 18.89 -15.85 -5.96
N GLU A 238 18.73 -14.79 -5.18
CA GLU A 238 19.46 -14.55 -3.93
C GLU A 238 18.64 -14.89 -2.67
N LEU A 239 17.79 -15.92 -2.70
CA LEU A 239 16.93 -16.29 -1.56
C LEU A 239 17.70 -16.60 -0.26
N CYS A 240 18.94 -17.09 -0.37
CA CYS A 240 19.81 -17.28 0.80
C CYS A 240 20.25 -15.96 1.44
N LYS A 241 20.55 -14.94 0.63
CA LYS A 241 20.87 -13.58 1.10
C LYS A 241 19.64 -12.94 1.73
N LEU A 242 18.47 -13.10 1.10
CA LEU A 242 17.19 -12.69 1.66
C LEU A 242 16.99 -13.24 3.07
N ARG A 243 17.17 -14.55 3.24
CA ARG A 243 17.07 -15.17 4.56
C ARG A 243 18.03 -14.52 5.57
N LYS A 244 19.30 -14.33 5.20
CA LYS A 244 20.30 -13.72 6.08
C LYS A 244 19.83 -12.33 6.56
N VAL A 245 19.41 -11.48 5.63
CA VAL A 245 18.91 -10.12 5.93
C VAL A 245 17.66 -10.16 6.81
N LEU A 246 16.68 -11.01 6.52
CA LEU A 246 15.46 -11.11 7.33
C LEU A 246 15.73 -11.66 8.73
N CYS A 247 16.65 -12.63 8.88
CA CYS A 247 17.06 -13.11 10.20
C CYS A 247 17.77 -12.01 11.01
N SER A 248 18.69 -11.25 10.39
CA SER A 248 19.52 -10.26 11.09
C SER A 248 18.83 -8.93 11.32
N GLU A 249 18.19 -8.37 10.29
CA GLU A 249 17.59 -7.03 10.31
C GLU A 249 16.06 -7.05 10.33
N GLY A 250 15.44 -8.14 9.89
CA GLY A 250 13.98 -8.28 9.82
C GLY A 250 13.34 -7.61 8.60
N THR A 251 14.03 -6.69 7.92
CA THR A 251 13.50 -5.92 6.79
C THR A 251 14.63 -5.51 5.85
N VAL A 252 14.32 -5.32 4.57
CA VAL A 252 15.23 -4.63 3.62
C VAL A 252 15.03 -3.11 3.64
N SER A 253 14.04 -2.61 4.37
CA SER A 253 13.78 -1.18 4.46
C SER A 253 14.89 -0.47 5.24
N PRO A 254 15.37 0.70 4.76
CA PRO A 254 16.25 1.55 5.55
C PRO A 254 15.51 2.26 6.69
N ARG A 255 14.17 2.32 6.65
CA ARG A 255 13.36 2.96 7.69
C ARG A 255 13.22 1.98 8.86
N LYS A 256 14.02 2.21 9.89
CA LYS A 256 14.00 1.41 11.12
C LYS A 256 12.95 1.97 12.10
N PRO A 257 12.39 1.14 13.00
CA PRO A 257 11.45 1.61 14.01
C PRO A 257 12.08 2.70 14.89
N THR A 258 11.34 3.78 15.09
CA THR A 258 11.62 4.81 16.10
C THR A 258 10.94 4.35 17.39
N TRP A 259 11.72 3.85 18.34
CA TRP A 259 11.23 3.51 19.68
C TRP A 259 11.17 4.77 20.54
#